data_AF-A0A1H6CYJ3-F1
#
_entry.id   AF-A0A1H6CYJ3-F1
#
_cell.length_a   1.000
_cell.length_b   1.000
_cell.length_c   1.000
_cell.angle_alpha   90.00
_cell.angle_beta   90.00
_cell.angle_gamma   90.00
#
_symmetry.space_group_name_H-M   'P 1'
#
loop_
_entity.id
_entity.type
_entity.pdbx_description
1 polymer ?
#
loop_
_entity_poly.entity_id
_entity_poly.type
_entity_poly.pdbx_seq_one_letter_code
_entity_poly.pdbx_strand_id
1 'polypeptide(L)'
;MLDEQEMSALAALLWELADRVGDERLSDEARLMAGMLRERLDDAGRGGVVPGESAETRQGRAADRDHAAEQRDRAAQRRDEAAERHDRAAVERGHEARRGRLAGDAADRAFHDALWQAEQRAQAIDQRDEADGPDDGRDLATLRQEWQDAREHDRTDRAALRERWDSVRQERAARLADEEAGRRDRRRARDDRQMAGADRAEAAHDREASLADWEQAEIERQQGWPPSPDTDDNGDG
;
A
#
# COMPACT_ATOMS: atom_id res chain seq x y z
N MET A 1 18.20 -4.69 17.81
CA MET A 1 17.71 -6.03 18.17
C MET A 1 18.04 -6.23 19.63
N LEU A 2 17.07 -6.63 20.44
CA LEU A 2 17.30 -6.93 21.85
C LEU A 2 18.06 -8.25 21.96
N ASP A 3 19.00 -8.35 22.88
CA ASP A 3 19.70 -9.61 23.14
C ASP A 3 18.85 -10.58 23.98
N GLU A 4 19.30 -11.83 24.12
CA GLU A 4 18.57 -12.88 24.82
C GLU A 4 18.34 -12.56 26.31
N GLN A 5 19.28 -11.88 26.96
CA GLN A 5 19.14 -11.45 28.35
C GLN A 5 18.13 -10.30 28.48
N GLU A 6 18.16 -9.35 27.55
CA GLU A 6 17.22 -8.23 27.48
C GLU A 6 15.79 -8.70 27.22
N MET A 7 15.59 -9.67 26.30
CA MET A 7 14.27 -10.26 26.03
C MET A 7 13.74 -11.05 27.24
N SER A 8 14.61 -11.78 27.94
CA SER A 8 14.22 -12.54 29.14
C SER A 8 13.86 -11.61 30.31
N ALA A 9 14.61 -10.51 30.49
CA ALA A 9 14.31 -9.47 31.48
C ALA A 9 12.99 -8.74 31.17
N LEU A 10 12.72 -8.43 29.89
CA LEU A 10 11.46 -7.84 29.45
C LEU A 10 10.26 -8.76 29.68
N ALA A 11 10.39 -10.06 29.41
CA ALA A 11 9.34 -11.03 29.66
C ALA A 11 9.00 -11.16 31.16
N ALA A 12 10.02 -11.11 32.03
CA ALA A 12 9.84 -11.12 33.48
C ALA A 12 9.15 -9.85 34.00
N LEU A 13 9.54 -8.68 33.49
CA LEU A 13 8.93 -7.39 33.86
C LEU A 13 7.47 -7.29 33.40
N LEU A 14 7.13 -7.81 32.22
CA LEU A 14 5.74 -7.84 31.73
C LEU A 14 4.85 -8.77 32.56
N TRP A 15 5.38 -9.90 33.02
CA TRP A 15 4.66 -10.79 33.95
C TRP A 15 4.41 -10.13 35.30
N GLU A 16 5.41 -9.45 35.87
CA GLU A 16 5.25 -8.72 37.13
C GLU A 16 4.27 -7.56 37.00
N LEU A 17 4.28 -6.86 35.87
CA LEU A 17 3.33 -5.79 35.57
C LEU A 17 1.88 -6.31 35.46
N ALA A 18 1.71 -7.48 34.82
CA ALA A 18 0.40 -8.12 34.68
C ALA A 18 -0.24 -8.52 36.02
N ASP A 19 0.57 -8.94 37.00
CA ASP A 19 0.08 -9.31 38.33
C ASP A 19 -0.19 -8.10 39.24
N ARG A 20 0.39 -6.93 38.91
CA ARG A 20 0.32 -5.71 39.73
C ARG A 20 -0.75 -4.73 39.26
N VAL A 21 -1.11 -4.77 37.97
CA VAL A 21 -2.15 -3.92 37.39
C VAL A 21 -3.49 -4.64 37.50
N GLY A 22 -4.36 -4.16 38.40
CA GLY A 22 -5.71 -4.70 38.62
C GLY A 22 -6.72 -4.41 37.50
N ASP A 23 -6.26 -4.12 36.30
CA ASP A 23 -7.08 -3.98 35.09
C ASP A 23 -6.91 -5.25 34.25
N GLU A 24 -7.96 -6.08 34.23
CA GLU A 24 -7.95 -7.43 33.64
C GLU A 24 -7.52 -7.43 32.17
N ARG A 25 -7.85 -6.37 31.40
CA ARG A 25 -7.49 -6.31 29.97
C ARG A 25 -6.00 -6.07 29.75
N LEU A 26 -5.39 -5.20 30.54
CA LEU A 26 -3.96 -4.92 30.47
C LEU A 26 -3.13 -6.10 31.02
N SER A 27 -3.68 -6.83 32.00
CA SER A 27 -3.09 -8.06 32.53
C SER A 27 -3.06 -9.18 31.49
N ASP A 28 -4.16 -9.39 30.75
CA ASP A 28 -4.25 -10.42 29.71
C ASP A 28 -3.32 -10.14 28.53
N GLU A 29 -3.24 -8.88 28.07
CA GLU A 29 -2.35 -8.50 26.97
C GLU A 29 -0.87 -8.59 27.35
N ALA A 30 -0.51 -8.22 28.58
CA ALA A 30 0.85 -8.38 29.10
C ALA A 30 1.25 -9.86 29.24
N ARG A 31 0.34 -10.73 29.70
CA ARG A 31 0.57 -12.19 29.74
C ARG A 31 0.71 -12.78 28.34
N LEU A 32 -0.07 -12.31 27.38
CA LEU A 32 0.00 -12.75 25.99
C LEU A 32 1.32 -12.33 25.33
N MET A 33 1.77 -11.09 25.53
CA MET A 33 3.09 -10.63 25.07
C MET A 33 4.24 -11.38 25.74
N ALA A 34 4.16 -11.66 27.04
CA ALA A 34 5.18 -12.43 27.74
C ALA A 34 5.20 -13.91 27.30
N GLY A 35 4.04 -14.50 27.00
CA GLY A 35 3.91 -15.83 26.42
C GLY A 35 4.57 -15.92 25.05
N MET A 36 4.27 -14.97 24.15
CA MET A 36 4.89 -14.92 22.82
C MET A 36 6.41 -14.70 22.88
N LEU A 37 6.90 -13.89 23.82
CA LEU A 37 8.35 -13.70 24.02
C LEU A 37 9.02 -14.98 24.53
N ARG A 38 8.36 -15.72 25.43
CA ARG A 38 8.88 -16.99 25.97
C ARG A 38 8.88 -18.11 24.93
N GLU A 39 7.81 -18.22 24.15
CA GLU A 39 7.72 -19.16 23.02
C GLU A 39 8.80 -18.86 21.97
N ARG A 40 9.03 -17.57 21.68
CA ARG A 40 10.10 -17.13 20.77
C ARG A 40 11.50 -17.40 21.32
N LEU A 41 11.70 -17.33 22.64
CA LEU A 41 12.96 -17.71 23.29
C LEU A 41 13.16 -19.23 23.27
N ASP A 42 12.10 -20.01 23.48
CA ASP A 42 12.14 -21.48 23.41
C ASP A 42 12.39 -21.98 21.97
N ASP A 43 11.83 -21.29 20.97
CA ASP A 43 12.10 -21.57 19.55
C ASP A 43 13.48 -21.09 19.11
N ALA A 44 13.98 -19.98 19.64
CA ALA A 44 15.36 -19.53 19.41
C ALA A 44 16.39 -20.50 20.02
N GLY A 45 16.08 -21.13 21.16
CA GLY A 45 16.90 -22.16 21.80
C GLY A 45 16.91 -23.50 21.05
N ARG A 46 15.92 -23.78 20.20
CA ARG A 46 15.85 -24.99 19.34
C ARG A 46 16.64 -24.90 18.04
N GLY A 47 17.38 -23.80 17.82
CA GLY A 47 18.43 -23.71 16.81
C GLY A 47 19.75 -24.36 17.24
N GLY A 48 19.86 -24.83 18.49
CA GLY A 48 21.02 -25.55 19.00
C GLY A 48 21.12 -26.94 18.40
N VAL A 49 22.29 -27.26 17.84
CA VAL A 49 22.68 -28.59 17.37
C VAL A 49 22.22 -29.63 18.38
N VAL A 50 21.22 -30.45 18.02
CA VAL A 50 20.74 -31.53 18.88
C VAL A 50 21.92 -32.49 19.08
N PRO A 51 22.45 -32.68 20.30
CA PRO A 51 23.56 -33.58 20.52
C PRO A 51 23.15 -34.99 20.12
N GLY A 52 23.83 -35.57 19.13
CA GLY A 52 23.54 -36.93 18.62
C GLY A 52 22.83 -36.98 17.27
N GLU A 53 22.56 -35.86 16.61
CA GLU A 53 22.07 -35.88 15.23
C GLU A 53 23.14 -36.22 14.20
N SER A 54 22.83 -37.19 13.33
CA SER A 54 23.69 -37.55 12.22
C SER A 54 23.83 -36.38 11.24
N ALA A 55 24.93 -36.37 10.48
CA ALA A 55 25.10 -35.40 9.41
C ALA A 55 23.94 -35.46 8.39
N GLU A 56 23.39 -36.66 8.17
CA GLU A 56 22.26 -36.92 7.28
C GLU A 56 20.96 -36.24 7.73
N THR A 57 20.62 -36.26 9.02
CA THR A 57 19.41 -35.56 9.51
C THR A 57 19.55 -34.05 9.45
N ARG A 58 20.76 -33.52 9.68
CA ARG A 58 21.06 -32.10 9.50
C ARG A 58 20.95 -31.67 8.04
N GLN A 59 21.42 -32.51 7.11
CA GLN A 59 21.32 -32.27 5.68
C GLN A 59 19.86 -32.34 5.19
N GLY A 60 19.07 -33.32 5.66
CA GLY A 60 17.64 -33.40 5.38
C GLY A 60 16.89 -32.14 5.83
N ARG A 61 17.15 -31.66 7.06
CA ARG A 61 16.56 -30.40 7.57
C ARG A 61 17.03 -29.14 6.85
N ALA A 62 18.23 -29.15 6.24
CA ALA A 62 18.68 -28.05 5.39
C ALA A 62 17.91 -28.06 4.06
N ALA A 63 17.82 -29.23 3.42
CA ALA A 63 17.05 -29.40 2.18
C ALA A 63 15.56 -29.04 2.34
N ASP A 64 14.94 -29.42 3.46
CA ASP A 64 13.55 -29.06 3.77
C ASP A 64 13.37 -27.53 3.94
N ARG A 65 14.35 -26.86 4.56
CA ARG A 65 14.35 -25.40 4.70
C ARG A 65 14.50 -24.70 3.35
N ASP A 66 15.38 -25.19 2.49
CA ASP A 66 15.58 -24.67 1.14
C ASP A 66 14.33 -24.86 0.28
N HIS A 67 13.72 -26.05 0.34
CA HIS A 67 12.48 -26.33 -0.37
C HIS A 67 11.32 -25.43 0.12
N ALA A 68 11.22 -25.22 1.44
CA ALA A 68 10.24 -24.29 2.00
C ALA A 68 10.50 -22.84 1.57
N ALA A 69 11.76 -22.42 1.47
CA ALA A 69 12.14 -21.11 0.97
C ALA A 69 11.74 -20.94 -0.51
N GLU A 70 12.03 -21.92 -1.37
CA GLU A 70 11.58 -21.91 -2.76
C GLU A 70 10.07 -21.81 -2.91
N GLN A 71 9.31 -22.54 -2.08
CA GLN A 71 7.85 -22.47 -2.12
C GLN A 71 7.34 -21.07 -1.73
N ARG A 72 7.97 -20.42 -0.75
CA ARG A 72 7.67 -19.03 -0.37
C ARG A 72 8.01 -18.06 -1.50
N ASP A 73 9.14 -18.24 -2.16
CA ASP A 73 9.55 -17.41 -3.30
C ASP A 73 8.57 -17.53 -4.49
N ARG A 74 8.16 -18.75 -4.84
CA ARG A 74 7.13 -18.99 -5.88
C ARG A 74 5.79 -18.38 -5.49
N ALA A 75 5.41 -18.45 -4.21
CA ALA A 75 4.18 -17.83 -3.72
C ALA A 75 4.25 -16.29 -3.81
N ALA A 76 5.40 -15.70 -3.49
CA ALA A 76 5.65 -14.27 -3.63
C ALA A 76 5.60 -13.83 -5.10
N GLN A 77 6.26 -14.55 -6.01
CA GLN A 77 6.19 -14.28 -7.46
C GLN A 77 4.74 -14.29 -7.98
N ARG A 78 3.93 -15.28 -7.59
CA ARG A 78 2.51 -15.33 -7.98
C ARG A 78 1.71 -14.13 -7.47
N ARG A 79 2.03 -13.62 -6.27
CA ARG A 79 1.41 -12.41 -5.71
C ARG A 79 1.83 -11.17 -6.50
N ASP A 80 3.11 -11.08 -6.86
CA ASP A 80 3.64 -9.97 -7.66
C ASP A 80 2.96 -9.93 -9.04
N GLU A 81 2.86 -11.07 -9.73
CA GLU A 81 2.15 -11.18 -11.01
C GLU A 81 0.67 -10.82 -10.92
N ALA A 82 -0.02 -11.29 -9.86
CA ALA A 82 -1.42 -10.96 -9.64
C ALA A 82 -1.61 -9.45 -9.42
N ALA A 83 -0.69 -8.83 -8.70
CA ALA A 83 -0.71 -7.41 -8.45
C ALA A 83 -0.38 -6.60 -9.72
N GLU A 84 0.54 -7.06 -10.58
CA GLU A 84 0.77 -6.46 -11.89
C GLU A 84 -0.47 -6.53 -12.80
N ARG A 85 -1.17 -7.66 -12.82
CA ARG A 85 -2.44 -7.78 -13.56
C ARG A 85 -3.47 -6.77 -13.06
N HIS A 86 -3.57 -6.61 -11.74
CA HIS A 86 -4.46 -5.63 -11.13
C HIS A 86 -4.06 -4.18 -11.48
N ASP A 87 -2.76 -3.88 -11.49
CA ASP A 87 -2.24 -2.58 -11.88
C ASP A 87 -2.56 -2.25 -13.35
N ARG A 88 -2.43 -3.22 -14.27
CA ARG A 88 -2.81 -3.03 -15.68
C ARG A 88 -4.30 -2.72 -15.82
N ALA A 89 -5.17 -3.49 -15.16
CA ALA A 89 -6.61 -3.23 -15.14
C ALA A 89 -6.96 -1.86 -14.52
N ALA A 90 -6.19 -1.41 -13.52
CA ALA A 90 -6.36 -0.08 -12.95
C ALA A 90 -5.95 1.04 -13.92
N VAL A 91 -4.92 0.84 -14.75
CA VAL A 91 -4.52 1.78 -15.80
C VAL A 91 -5.59 1.90 -16.88
N GLU A 92 -6.17 0.79 -17.33
CA GLU A 92 -7.27 0.76 -18.31
C GLU A 92 -8.49 1.55 -17.79
N ARG A 93 -8.93 1.27 -16.56
CA ARG A 93 -9.98 2.07 -15.88
C ARG A 93 -9.59 3.54 -15.76
N GLY A 94 -8.31 3.84 -15.56
CA GLY A 94 -7.78 5.20 -15.55
C GLY A 94 -7.96 5.94 -16.88
N HIS A 95 -7.82 5.24 -18.02
CA HIS A 95 -8.06 5.83 -19.34
C HIS A 95 -9.53 6.15 -19.58
N GLU A 96 -10.45 5.29 -19.13
CA GLU A 96 -11.89 5.54 -19.18
C GLU A 96 -12.27 6.71 -18.27
N ALA A 97 -11.77 6.73 -17.04
CA ALA A 97 -11.96 7.84 -16.12
C ALA A 97 -11.41 9.17 -16.68
N ARG A 98 -10.32 9.13 -17.45
CA ARG A 98 -9.79 10.34 -18.14
C ARG A 98 -10.73 10.83 -19.23
N ARG A 99 -11.36 9.94 -20.00
CA ARG A 99 -12.40 10.31 -20.98
C ARG A 99 -13.61 10.94 -20.28
N GLY A 100 -14.06 10.34 -19.18
CA GLY A 100 -15.13 10.91 -18.34
C GLY A 100 -14.79 12.30 -17.80
N ARG A 101 -13.53 12.54 -17.38
CA ARG A 101 -13.06 13.86 -16.95
C ARG A 101 -13.17 14.91 -18.05
N LEU A 102 -12.73 14.60 -19.26
CA LEU A 102 -12.77 15.56 -20.37
C LEU A 102 -14.21 15.97 -20.71
N ALA A 103 -15.15 15.02 -20.64
CA ALA A 103 -16.57 15.31 -20.79
C ALA A 103 -17.10 16.19 -19.65
N GLY A 104 -16.69 15.90 -18.40
CA GLY A 104 -16.96 16.76 -17.24
C GLY A 104 -16.44 18.18 -17.41
N ASP A 105 -15.17 18.36 -17.79
CA ASP A 105 -14.56 19.68 -18.00
C ASP A 105 -15.22 20.48 -19.14
N ALA A 106 -15.79 19.78 -20.12
CA ALA A 106 -16.59 20.41 -21.17
C ALA A 106 -17.96 20.86 -20.66
N ALA A 107 -18.64 20.02 -19.88
CA ALA A 107 -19.89 20.38 -19.21
C ALA A 107 -19.71 21.56 -18.24
N ASP A 108 -18.60 21.57 -17.50
CA ASP A 108 -18.26 22.62 -16.55
C ASP A 108 -18.13 23.99 -17.24
N ARG A 109 -17.43 24.03 -18.38
CA ARG A 109 -17.31 25.24 -19.20
C ARG A 109 -18.65 25.68 -19.78
N ALA A 110 -19.42 24.74 -20.32
CA ALA A 110 -20.74 25.06 -20.88
C ALA A 110 -21.70 25.64 -19.83
N PHE A 111 -21.68 25.11 -18.61
CA PHE A 111 -22.47 25.64 -17.50
C PHE A 111 -22.04 27.05 -17.11
N HIS A 112 -20.72 27.29 -17.00
CA HIS A 112 -20.19 28.60 -16.70
C HIS A 112 -20.55 29.64 -17.78
N ASP A 113 -20.43 29.27 -19.06
CA ASP A 113 -20.81 30.12 -20.18
C ASP A 113 -22.31 30.44 -20.18
N ALA A 114 -23.16 29.47 -19.85
CA ALA A 114 -24.60 29.68 -19.73
C ALA A 114 -24.97 30.65 -18.59
N LEU A 115 -24.36 30.50 -17.42
CA LEU A 115 -24.54 31.43 -16.30
C LEU A 115 -24.08 32.84 -16.64
N TRP A 116 -22.93 32.96 -17.30
CA TRP A 116 -22.40 34.24 -17.74
C TRP A 116 -23.33 34.93 -18.75
N GLN A 117 -23.83 34.19 -19.76
CA GLN A 117 -24.79 34.72 -20.72
C GLN A 117 -26.12 35.16 -20.06
N ALA A 118 -26.59 34.41 -19.06
CA ALA A 118 -27.79 34.77 -18.30
C ALA A 118 -27.59 36.09 -17.52
N GLU A 119 -26.44 36.29 -16.90
CA GLU A 119 -26.11 37.57 -16.24
C GLU A 119 -26.03 38.73 -17.22
N GLN A 120 -25.37 38.54 -18.37
CA GLN A 120 -25.28 39.58 -19.39
C GLN A 120 -26.67 39.99 -19.92
N ARG A 121 -27.58 39.02 -20.11
CA ARG A 121 -28.96 39.30 -20.50
C ARG A 121 -29.73 40.07 -19.42
N ALA A 122 -29.58 39.67 -18.15
CA ALA A 122 -30.23 40.37 -17.04
C ALA A 122 -29.74 41.84 -16.95
N GLN A 123 -28.44 42.08 -17.07
CA GLN A 123 -27.86 43.43 -17.08
C GLN A 123 -28.34 44.27 -18.27
N ALA A 124 -28.47 43.67 -19.46
CA ALA A 124 -28.98 44.37 -20.64
C ALA A 124 -30.46 44.77 -20.50
N ILE A 125 -31.26 43.97 -19.78
CA ILE A 125 -32.66 44.30 -19.47
C ILE A 125 -32.70 45.46 -18.47
N ASP A 126 -31.91 45.40 -17.40
CA ASP A 126 -31.85 46.47 -16.39
C ASP A 126 -31.46 47.82 -17.02
N GLN A 127 -30.48 47.84 -17.94
CA GLN A 127 -30.09 49.05 -18.68
C GLN A 127 -31.19 49.61 -19.61
N ARG A 128 -32.07 48.75 -20.13
CA ARG A 128 -33.19 49.16 -20.98
C ARG A 128 -34.30 49.81 -20.16
N ASP A 129 -34.62 49.22 -19.01
CA ASP A 129 -35.66 49.72 -18.11
C ASP A 129 -35.28 51.07 -17.48
N GLU A 130 -33.98 51.32 -17.25
CA GLU A 130 -33.48 52.63 -16.79
C GLU A 130 -33.59 53.73 -17.87
N ALA A 131 -33.58 53.34 -19.16
CA ALA A 131 -33.65 54.28 -20.29
C ALA A 131 -35.10 54.69 -20.66
N ASP A 132 -36.07 53.80 -20.47
CA ASP A 132 -37.49 54.09 -20.63
C ASP A 132 -38.03 54.74 -19.34
N GLY A 133 -38.04 56.07 -19.28
CA GLY A 133 -38.40 56.85 -18.10
C GLY A 133 -39.77 56.54 -17.48
N PRO A 134 -40.02 56.98 -16.23
CA PRO A 134 -41.19 56.57 -15.46
C PRO A 134 -42.50 57.09 -16.08
N ASP A 135 -43.37 56.17 -16.51
CA ASP A 135 -44.75 56.47 -16.92
C ASP A 135 -45.71 56.16 -15.74
N ASP A 136 -46.49 57.17 -15.35
CA ASP A 136 -47.21 57.24 -14.07
C ASP A 136 -48.58 56.54 -14.13
N GLY A 137 -48.59 55.20 -14.05
CA GLY A 137 -49.81 54.39 -13.90
C GLY A 137 -49.83 53.56 -12.60
N ARG A 138 -50.94 53.58 -11.84
CA ARG A 138 -51.09 52.76 -10.62
C ARG A 138 -51.00 51.24 -10.87
N ASP A 139 -51.41 50.75 -12.04
CA ASP A 139 -51.25 49.34 -12.44
C ASP A 139 -49.79 48.98 -12.77
N LEU A 140 -48.97 49.95 -13.20
CA LEU A 140 -47.54 49.75 -13.48
C LEU A 140 -46.73 49.54 -12.19
N ALA A 141 -47.16 50.11 -11.06
CA ALA A 141 -46.46 49.94 -9.78
C ALA A 141 -46.55 48.49 -9.27
N THR A 142 -47.73 47.86 -9.35
CA THR A 142 -47.91 46.45 -8.97
C THR A 142 -47.15 45.52 -9.90
N LEU A 143 -47.23 45.74 -11.22
CA LEU A 143 -46.44 45.01 -12.21
C LEU A 143 -44.93 45.16 -11.97
N ARG A 144 -44.46 46.35 -11.61
CA ARG A 144 -43.04 46.61 -11.30
C ARG A 144 -42.59 45.86 -10.04
N GLN A 145 -43.44 45.79 -9.02
CA GLN A 145 -43.17 45.01 -7.80
C GLN A 145 -43.10 43.51 -8.11
N GLU A 146 -44.07 42.96 -8.85
CA GLU A 146 -44.06 41.54 -9.28
C GLU A 146 -42.80 41.20 -10.10
N TRP A 147 -42.37 42.12 -10.97
CA TRP A 147 -41.12 41.98 -11.72
C TRP A 147 -39.87 42.02 -10.84
N GLN A 148 -39.85 42.89 -9.83
CA GLN A 148 -38.74 42.94 -8.86
C GLN A 148 -38.65 41.65 -8.04
N ASP A 149 -39.79 41.17 -7.54
CA ASP A 149 -39.87 39.92 -6.79
C ASP A 149 -39.43 38.72 -7.64
N ALA A 150 -39.83 38.68 -8.92
CA ALA A 150 -39.39 37.66 -9.87
C ALA A 150 -37.87 37.73 -10.14
N ARG A 151 -37.28 38.93 -10.21
CA ARG A 151 -35.83 39.10 -10.36
C ARG A 151 -35.07 38.66 -9.11
N GLU A 152 -35.60 38.93 -7.93
CA GLU A 152 -34.99 38.52 -6.67
C GLU A 152 -35.01 36.99 -6.51
N HIS A 153 -36.12 36.35 -6.90
CA HIS A 153 -36.19 34.89 -6.99
C HIS A 153 -35.17 34.34 -8.00
N ASP A 154 -35.09 34.89 -9.21
CA ASP A 154 -34.14 34.44 -10.24
C ASP A 154 -32.66 34.64 -9.83
N ARG A 155 -32.34 35.70 -9.08
CA ARG A 155 -31.00 35.88 -8.48
C ARG A 155 -30.72 34.83 -7.41
N THR A 156 -31.70 34.54 -6.56
CA THR A 156 -31.59 33.53 -5.49
C THR A 156 -31.40 32.14 -6.07
N ASP A 157 -32.19 31.77 -7.08
CA ASP A 157 -32.07 30.48 -7.78
C ASP A 157 -30.70 30.34 -8.46
N ARG A 158 -30.19 31.41 -9.08
CA ARG A 158 -28.84 31.41 -9.67
C ARG A 158 -27.74 31.27 -8.63
N ALA A 159 -27.88 31.92 -7.46
CA ALA A 159 -26.93 31.77 -6.36
C ALA A 159 -26.92 30.33 -5.84
N ALA A 160 -28.09 29.72 -5.64
CA ALA A 160 -28.21 28.32 -5.22
C ALA A 160 -27.63 27.34 -6.25
N LEU A 161 -27.86 27.59 -7.55
CA LEU A 161 -27.25 26.81 -8.63
C LEU A 161 -25.72 26.91 -8.62
N ARG A 162 -25.16 28.12 -8.40
CA ARG A 162 -23.71 28.33 -8.27
C ARG A 162 -23.11 27.58 -7.10
N GLU A 163 -23.73 27.67 -5.93
CA GLU A 163 -23.27 26.96 -4.74
C GLU A 163 -23.28 25.45 -4.94
N ARG A 164 -24.38 24.90 -5.47
CA ARG A 164 -24.48 23.47 -5.77
C ARG A 164 -23.44 23.04 -6.79
N TRP A 165 -23.19 23.87 -7.80
CA TRP A 165 -22.19 23.62 -8.82
C TRP A 165 -20.77 23.62 -8.26
N ASP A 166 -20.45 24.58 -7.38
CA ASP A 166 -19.15 24.67 -6.71
C ASP A 166 -18.93 23.47 -5.77
N SER A 167 -19.97 23.02 -5.08
CA SER A 167 -19.92 21.79 -4.28
C SER A 167 -19.57 20.57 -5.13
N VAL A 168 -20.24 20.37 -6.27
CA VAL A 168 -19.94 19.27 -7.21
C VAL A 168 -18.49 19.37 -7.72
N ARG A 169 -18.02 20.58 -8.02
CA ARG A 169 -16.64 20.82 -8.45
C ARG A 169 -15.62 20.47 -7.37
N GLN A 170 -15.90 20.82 -6.12
CA GLN A 170 -15.05 20.48 -4.98
C GLN A 170 -15.00 18.97 -4.73
N GLU A 171 -16.15 18.28 -4.74
CA GLU A 171 -16.21 16.82 -4.64
C GLU A 171 -15.41 16.14 -5.75
N ARG A 172 -15.53 16.67 -6.98
CA ARG A 172 -14.77 16.20 -8.13
C ARG A 172 -13.28 16.42 -7.91
N ALA A 173 -12.85 17.60 -7.45
CA ALA A 173 -11.45 17.89 -7.15
C ALA A 173 -10.88 16.96 -6.07
N ALA A 174 -11.64 16.67 -5.01
CA ALA A 174 -11.25 15.73 -3.97
C ALA A 174 -11.04 14.31 -4.53
N ARG A 175 -12.00 13.80 -5.33
CA ARG A 175 -11.85 12.50 -6.01
C ARG A 175 -10.62 12.43 -6.91
N LEU A 176 -10.30 13.52 -7.61
CA LEU A 176 -9.09 13.59 -8.45
C LEU A 176 -7.81 13.51 -7.62
N ALA A 177 -7.76 14.18 -6.48
CA ALA A 177 -6.64 14.12 -5.56
C ALA A 177 -6.44 12.71 -4.98
N ASP A 178 -7.53 12.06 -4.56
CA ASP A 178 -7.51 10.69 -4.04
C ASP A 178 -7.02 9.68 -5.09
N GLU A 179 -7.51 9.82 -6.33
CA GLU A 179 -7.03 8.99 -7.43
C GLU A 179 -5.54 9.19 -7.72
N GLU A 180 -5.04 10.42 -7.62
CA GLU A 180 -3.62 10.72 -7.82
C GLU A 180 -2.76 10.16 -6.69
N ALA A 181 -3.22 10.27 -5.44
CA ALA A 181 -2.61 9.62 -4.28
C ALA A 181 -2.51 8.10 -4.51
N GLY A 182 -3.63 7.45 -4.89
CA GLY A 182 -3.64 6.02 -5.19
C GLY A 182 -2.73 5.62 -6.36
N ARG A 183 -2.49 6.51 -7.34
CA ARG A 183 -1.48 6.27 -8.39
C ARG A 183 -0.05 6.35 -7.85
N ARG A 184 0.23 7.27 -6.93
CA ARG A 184 1.56 7.39 -6.29
C ARG A 184 1.83 6.16 -5.42
N ASP A 185 0.85 5.69 -4.67
CA ASP A 185 0.99 4.50 -3.83
C ASP A 185 1.23 3.24 -4.65
N ARG A 186 0.50 3.05 -5.76
CA ARG A 186 0.75 1.93 -6.69
C ARG A 186 2.15 1.98 -7.30
N ARG A 187 2.68 3.17 -7.61
CA ARG A 187 4.07 3.32 -8.09
C ARG A 187 5.07 2.90 -7.03
N ARG A 188 4.93 3.39 -5.80
CA ARG A 188 5.80 2.99 -4.69
C ARG A 188 5.77 1.49 -4.46
N ALA A 189 4.58 0.89 -4.42
CA ALA A 189 4.43 -0.56 -4.26
C ALA A 189 5.09 -1.36 -5.40
N ARG A 190 5.08 -0.83 -6.63
CA ARG A 190 5.79 -1.44 -7.76
C ARG A 190 7.30 -1.35 -7.58
N ASP A 191 7.82 -0.20 -7.17
CA ASP A 191 9.25 0.01 -6.95
C ASP A 191 9.75 -0.89 -5.81
N ASP A 192 8.98 -1.00 -4.72
CA ASP A 192 9.27 -1.90 -3.60
C ASP A 192 9.32 -3.38 -4.04
N ARG A 193 8.40 -3.82 -4.91
CA ARG A 193 8.43 -5.17 -5.49
C ARG A 193 9.65 -5.39 -6.39
N GLN A 194 10.07 -4.37 -7.13
CA GLN A 194 11.27 -4.45 -7.97
C GLN A 194 12.53 -4.59 -7.13
N MET A 195 12.66 -3.80 -6.05
CA MET A 195 13.76 -3.94 -5.10
C MET A 195 13.76 -5.32 -4.44
N ALA A 196 12.62 -5.78 -3.91
CA ALA A 196 12.51 -7.12 -3.33
C ALA A 196 12.75 -8.25 -4.36
N GLY A 197 12.49 -8.00 -5.65
CA GLY A 197 12.86 -8.90 -6.74
C GLY A 197 14.37 -8.96 -6.96
N ALA A 198 15.05 -7.80 -6.92
CA ALA A 198 16.51 -7.71 -7.03
C ALA A 198 17.20 -8.39 -5.84
N ASP A 199 16.76 -8.12 -4.60
CA ASP A 199 17.30 -8.74 -3.38
C ASP A 199 17.20 -10.28 -3.44
N ARG A 200 16.07 -10.80 -3.96
CA ARG A 200 15.89 -12.25 -4.15
C ARG A 200 16.84 -12.83 -5.21
N ALA A 201 17.10 -12.07 -6.28
CA ALA A 201 18.02 -12.49 -7.32
C ALA A 201 19.47 -12.51 -6.81
N GLU A 202 19.86 -11.52 -6.01
CA GLU A 202 21.16 -11.46 -5.34
C GLU A 202 21.32 -12.63 -4.37
N ALA A 203 20.32 -12.89 -3.52
CA ALA A 203 20.33 -14.04 -2.61
C ALA A 203 20.34 -15.40 -3.35
N ALA A 204 19.82 -15.48 -4.58
CA ALA A 204 19.96 -16.67 -5.41
C ALA A 204 21.39 -16.83 -5.94
N HIS A 205 22.02 -15.74 -6.38
CA HIS A 205 23.41 -15.73 -6.83
C HIS A 205 24.38 -16.09 -5.69
N ASP A 206 24.17 -15.58 -4.48
CA ASP A 206 24.98 -15.93 -3.30
C ASP A 206 24.90 -17.41 -2.95
N ARG A 207 23.72 -18.02 -3.11
CA ARG A 207 23.53 -19.47 -2.93
C ARG A 207 24.29 -20.27 -4.00
N GLU A 208 24.25 -19.84 -5.25
CA GLU A 208 24.98 -20.49 -6.35
C GLU A 208 26.50 -20.39 -6.16
N ALA A 209 27.01 -19.22 -5.74
CA ALA A 209 28.41 -19.03 -5.40
C ALA A 209 28.84 -19.93 -4.22
N SER A 210 28.01 -20.00 -3.17
CA SER A 210 28.27 -20.87 -2.01
C SER A 210 28.30 -22.36 -2.39
N LEU A 211 27.45 -22.79 -3.32
CA LEU A 211 27.45 -24.15 -3.85
C LEU A 211 28.73 -24.43 -4.64
N ALA A 212 29.15 -23.51 -5.51
CA ALA A 212 30.38 -23.64 -6.27
C ALA A 212 31.63 -23.73 -5.36
N ASP A 213 31.70 -22.91 -4.32
CA ASP A 213 32.78 -22.96 -3.31
C ASP A 213 32.78 -24.30 -2.57
N TRP A 214 31.60 -24.83 -2.24
CA TRP A 214 31.48 -26.14 -1.60
C TRP A 214 31.93 -27.29 -2.52
N GLU A 215 31.51 -27.26 -3.79
CA GLU A 215 31.92 -28.25 -4.81
C GLU A 215 33.44 -28.23 -5.02
N GLN A 216 34.04 -27.04 -5.08
CA GLN A 216 35.48 -26.87 -5.18
C GLN A 216 36.20 -27.46 -3.96
N ALA A 217 35.72 -27.17 -2.75
CA ALA A 217 36.29 -27.72 -1.53
C ALA A 217 36.15 -29.25 -1.45
N GLU A 218 35.08 -29.83 -2.01
CA GLU A 218 34.91 -31.28 -2.12
C GLU A 218 35.90 -31.90 -3.11
N ILE A 219 36.12 -31.27 -4.26
CA ILE A 219 37.14 -31.69 -5.24
C ILE A 219 38.53 -31.67 -4.60
N GLU A 220 38.88 -30.60 -3.87
CA GLU A 220 40.16 -30.49 -3.17
C GLU A 220 40.34 -31.57 -2.10
N ARG A 221 39.28 -31.92 -1.36
CA ARG A 221 39.30 -33.05 -0.41
C ARG A 221 39.59 -34.38 -1.11
N GLN A 222 38.95 -34.63 -2.24
CA GLN A 222 39.14 -35.87 -3.01
C GLN A 222 40.55 -35.96 -3.63
N GLN A 223 41.13 -34.83 -4.04
CA GLN A 223 42.49 -34.77 -4.60
C GLN A 223 43.60 -34.76 -3.52
N GLY A 224 43.30 -34.26 -2.32
CA GLY A 224 44.24 -34.11 -1.21
C GLY A 224 44.39 -35.34 -0.30
N TRP A 225 43.56 -36.38 -0.46
CA TRP A 225 43.75 -37.65 0.25
C TRP A 225 44.88 -38.45 -0.42
N PRO A 226 46.06 -38.62 0.22
CA PRO A 226 46.98 -39.65 -0.25
C PRO A 226 46.26 -41.01 -0.13
N PRO A 227 46.49 -41.96 -1.06
CA PRO A 227 46.07 -43.33 -0.80
C PRO A 227 46.65 -43.73 0.54
N SER A 228 45.80 -44.17 1.47
CA SER A 228 46.27 -44.81 2.70
C SER A 228 47.36 -45.80 2.28
N PRO A 229 48.59 -45.70 2.80
CA PRO A 229 49.57 -46.71 2.51
C PRO A 229 48.97 -48.03 2.99
N ASP A 230 48.69 -48.93 2.03
CA ASP A 230 48.43 -50.33 2.30
C ASP A 230 49.65 -50.84 3.06
N THR A 231 49.60 -50.79 4.39
CA THR A 231 50.42 -51.64 5.24
C THR A 231 49.76 -53.01 5.26
N ASP A 232 49.78 -53.66 4.10
CA ASP A 232 50.07 -55.08 4.03
C ASP A 232 51.53 -55.26 4.49
N ASP A 233 51.74 -55.39 5.80
CA ASP A 233 52.94 -56.04 6.33
C ASP A 233 52.53 -57.35 6.99
N ASN A 234 52.02 -58.25 6.14
CA ASN A 234 52.14 -59.68 6.35
C ASN A 234 53.62 -60.04 6.09
N GLY A 235 54.44 -59.98 7.14
CA GLY A 235 55.85 -60.33 7.12
C GLY A 235 56.20 -61.32 8.24
N ASP A 236 55.71 -62.55 8.10
CA ASP A 236 56.30 -63.74 8.74
C ASP A 236 57.79 -63.82 8.34
N GLY A 237 58.69 -64.02 9.31
CA GLY A 237 60.14 -64.19 9.09
C GLY A 237 60.96 -64.18 10.37
#